data_AF-A0A1G2FXZ1-F1
#
_entry.id   AF-A0A1G2FXZ1-F1
#
_cell.length_a   1.000
_cell.length_b   1.000
_cell.length_c   1.000
_cell.angle_alpha   90.00
_cell.angle_beta   90.00
_cell.angle_gamma   90.00
#
_symmetry.space_group_name_H-M   'P 1'
#
loop_
_entity.id
_entity.type
_entity.pdbx_description
1 polymer ?
#
loop_
_entity_poly.entity_id
_entity_poly.type
_entity_poly.pdbx_seq_one_letter_code
_entity_poly.pdbx_strand_id
1 'polypeptide(L)'
;MDFSKYKYQKEKEERASRKKIKEIGIRGIRARLTISQHDMGLKAKKAEEFLQNGDRVRFELILRGREKGLRKEFINERLQLMLAAITIPYEIADGPKRGPRGLVVTISPQHHAKNKQGGGKTNQSDTERENSKTTSSPKPL
;
A
#
# COMPACT_ATOMS: atom_id res chain seq x y z
N MET A 1 27.74 36.99 23.48
CA MET A 1 27.20 35.71 22.97
C MET A 1 26.71 35.93 21.55
N ASP A 2 27.45 35.44 20.56
CA ASP A 2 27.17 35.71 19.14
C ASP A 2 26.02 34.82 18.65
N PHE A 3 24.79 35.29 18.82
CA PHE A 3 23.56 34.61 18.40
C PHE A 3 23.59 34.21 16.91
N SER A 4 24.23 35.04 16.07
CA SER A 4 24.38 34.82 14.63
C SER A 4 25.23 33.59 14.28
N LYS A 5 26.30 33.29 15.05
CA LYS A 5 27.15 32.11 14.82
C LYS A 5 26.44 30.82 15.23
N TYR A 6 25.70 30.85 16.34
CA TYR A 6 24.93 29.71 16.82
C TYR A 6 23.80 29.32 15.85
N LYS A 7 23.07 30.30 15.31
CA LYS A 7 22.02 30.05 14.31
C LYS A 7 22.58 29.38 13.05
N TYR A 8 23.76 29.80 12.59
CA TYR A 8 24.42 29.20 11.44
C TYR A 8 24.85 27.74 11.68
N GLN A 9 25.42 27.44 12.85
CA GLN A 9 25.81 26.07 13.21
C GLN A 9 24.58 25.15 13.30
N LYS A 10 23.53 25.60 13.99
CA LYS A 10 22.28 24.84 14.11
C LYS A 10 21.64 24.57 12.74
N GLU A 11 21.61 25.56 11.85
CA GLU A 11 21.05 25.38 10.51
C GLU A 11 21.91 24.45 9.63
N LYS A 12 23.24 24.50 9.78
CA LYS A 12 24.15 23.56 9.10
C LYS A 12 23.95 22.13 9.59
N GLU A 13 23.79 21.93 10.90
CA GLU A 13 23.49 20.63 11.51
C GLU A 13 22.12 20.11 11.09
N GLU A 14 21.08 20.95 11.08
CA GLU A 14 19.74 20.58 10.61
C GLU A 14 19.73 20.20 9.13
N ARG A 15 20.46 20.91 8.27
CA ARG A 15 20.58 20.52 6.85
C ARG A 15 21.37 19.22 6.69
N ALA A 16 22.41 19.00 7.50
CA ALA A 16 23.18 17.77 7.48
C ALA A 16 22.36 16.57 7.98
N SER A 17 21.52 16.76 9.00
CA SER A 17 20.64 15.70 9.52
C SER A 17 19.51 15.36 8.54
N ARG A 18 18.88 16.36 7.92
CA ARG A 18 17.85 16.15 6.87
C ARG A 18 18.39 15.36 5.68
N LYS A 19 19.62 15.64 5.23
CA LYS A 19 20.26 14.91 4.12
C LYS A 19 20.59 13.45 4.44
N LYS A 20 20.79 13.11 5.72
CA LYS A 20 21.11 11.73 6.15
C LYS A 20 19.87 10.84 6.22
N ILE A 21 18.68 11.41 6.30
CA ILE A 21 17.43 10.66 6.33
C ILE A 21 17.15 10.16 4.92
N LYS A 22 17.24 8.84 4.71
CA LYS A 22 16.75 8.20 3.49
C LYS A 22 15.22 8.27 3.51
N GLU A 23 14.63 8.93 2.52
CA GLU A 23 13.18 9.01 2.38
C GLU A 23 12.66 7.63 1.95
N ILE A 24 11.80 7.03 2.78
CA ILE A 24 11.16 5.75 2.48
C ILE A 24 9.97 6.05 1.57
N GLY A 25 10.08 5.67 0.30
CA GLY A 25 9.03 5.88 -0.69
C GLY A 25 8.01 4.73 -0.71
N ILE A 26 6.84 5.00 -1.30
CA ILE A 26 5.88 3.97 -1.71
C ILE A 26 6.00 3.78 -3.22
N ARG A 27 6.47 2.61 -3.65
CA ARG A 27 6.60 2.23 -5.05
C ARG A 27 5.40 1.40 -5.49
N GLY A 28 4.73 1.82 -6.55
CA GLY A 28 3.55 1.13 -7.09
C GLY A 28 3.92 0.10 -8.15
N ILE A 29 3.45 -1.14 -8.00
CA ILE A 29 3.54 -2.18 -9.03
C ILE A 29 2.13 -2.58 -9.44
N ARG A 30 1.87 -2.54 -10.75
CA ARG A 30 0.56 -2.88 -11.32
C ARG A 30 0.63 -4.19 -12.09
N ALA A 31 -0.29 -5.09 -11.79
CA ALA A 31 -0.46 -6.35 -12.50
C ALA A 31 -1.90 -6.49 -12.99
N ARG A 32 -2.09 -7.24 -14.08
CA ARG A 32 -3.42 -7.66 -14.52
C ARG A 32 -3.71 -9.05 -13.97
N LEU A 33 -4.99 -9.39 -13.83
CA LEU A 33 -5.41 -10.72 -13.40
C LEU A 33 -4.88 -11.83 -14.35
N THR A 34 -4.90 -11.55 -15.65
CA THR A 34 -4.50 -12.46 -16.74
C THR A 34 -3.02 -12.37 -17.14
N ILE A 35 -2.16 -11.89 -16.24
CA ILE A 35 -0.70 -11.80 -16.47
C ILE A 35 -0.07 -13.18 -16.72
N SER A 36 0.92 -13.25 -17.62
CA SER A 36 1.70 -14.48 -17.86
C SER A 36 2.66 -14.78 -16.70
N GLN A 37 3.14 -16.02 -16.60
CA GLN A 37 4.11 -16.41 -15.57
C GLN A 37 5.43 -15.63 -15.69
N HIS A 38 5.90 -15.39 -16.92
CA HIS A 38 7.13 -14.63 -17.15
C HIS A 38 7.00 -13.17 -16.69
N ASP A 39 5.92 -12.47 -17.06
CA ASP A 39 5.71 -11.06 -16.64
C ASP A 39 5.48 -10.97 -15.12
N MET A 40 4.87 -11.99 -14.51
CA MET A 40 4.76 -12.07 -13.07
C MET A 40 6.14 -12.13 -12.39
N GLY A 41 7.05 -12.97 -12.90
CA GLY A 41 8.41 -13.07 -12.38
C GLY A 41 9.18 -11.75 -12.50
N LEU A 42 9.03 -11.03 -13.62
CA LEU A 42 9.66 -9.71 -13.78
C LEU A 42 9.15 -8.69 -12.76
N LYS A 43 7.84 -8.71 -12.46
CA LYS A 43 7.25 -7.82 -11.44
C LYS A 43 7.63 -8.20 -10.03
N ALA A 44 7.77 -9.50 -9.74
CA ALA A 44 8.29 -9.98 -8.46
C ALA A 44 9.72 -9.50 -8.25
N LYS A 45 10.61 -9.68 -9.23
CA LYS A 45 12.00 -9.16 -9.18
C LYS A 45 12.06 -7.65 -8.94
N LYS A 46 11.22 -6.89 -9.63
CA LYS A 46 11.14 -5.44 -9.42
C LYS A 46 10.64 -5.06 -8.02
N ALA A 47 9.74 -5.85 -7.44
CA ALA A 47 9.30 -5.68 -6.07
C ALA A 47 10.42 -5.99 -5.08
N GLU A 48 11.19 -7.06 -5.33
CA GLU A 48 12.36 -7.43 -4.55
C GLU A 48 13.38 -6.28 -4.53
N GLU A 49 13.70 -5.68 -5.68
CA GLU A 49 14.58 -4.51 -5.76
C GLU A 49 14.09 -3.35 -4.90
N PHE A 50 12.78 -3.05 -4.91
CA PHE A 50 12.22 -1.99 -4.07
C PHE A 50 12.29 -2.32 -2.57
N LEU A 51 11.98 -3.56 -2.21
CA LEU A 51 12.07 -4.03 -0.82
C LEU A 51 13.51 -4.00 -0.30
N GLN A 52 14.49 -4.40 -1.12
CA GLN A 52 15.93 -4.30 -0.77
C GLN A 52 16.36 -2.85 -0.56
N ASN A 53 15.80 -1.93 -1.33
CA ASN A 53 16.06 -0.50 -1.17
C ASN A 53 15.42 0.09 0.10
N GLY A 54 14.58 -0.66 0.82
CA GLY A 54 13.86 -0.19 2.00
C GLY A 54 12.56 0.56 1.68
N ASP A 55 12.15 0.59 0.40
CA ASP A 55 10.89 1.20 -0.03
C ASP A 55 9.72 0.25 0.28
N ARG A 56 8.54 0.82 0.52
CA ARG A 56 7.30 0.06 0.60
C ARG A 56 6.77 -0.20 -0.80
N VAL A 57 6.22 -1.39 -1.02
CA VAL A 57 5.66 -1.75 -2.33
C VAL A 57 4.15 -1.84 -2.24
N ARG A 58 3.47 -1.02 -3.04
CA ARG A 58 2.03 -1.08 -3.24
C ARG A 58 1.73 -1.88 -4.50
N PHE A 59 1.24 -3.10 -4.35
CA PHE A 59 0.77 -3.91 -5.45
C PHE A 59 -0.70 -3.59 -5.75
N GLU A 60 -0.99 -3.35 -7.02
CA GLU A 60 -2.34 -3.11 -7.53
C GLU A 60 -2.65 -4.13 -8.61
N LEU A 61 -3.55 -5.05 -8.30
CA LEU A 61 -4.13 -6.00 -9.24
C LEU A 61 -5.33 -5.33 -9.92
N ILE A 62 -5.15 -4.98 -11.19
CA ILE A 62 -6.16 -4.32 -12.00
C ILE A 62 -7.17 -5.37 -12.48
N LEU A 63 -8.45 -5.10 -12.20
CA LEU A 63 -9.59 -5.87 -12.66
C LEU A 63 -10.32 -5.07 -13.74
N ARG A 64 -10.43 -5.63 -14.95
CA ARG A 64 -11.06 -4.94 -16.08
C ARG A 64 -12.42 -5.53 -16.44
N GLY A 65 -13.43 -4.67 -16.54
CA GLY A 65 -14.76 -5.03 -17.05
C GLY A 65 -15.37 -6.24 -16.35
N ARG A 66 -15.47 -7.36 -17.08
CA ARG A 66 -16.02 -8.65 -16.62
C ARG A 66 -15.26 -9.26 -15.44
N GLU A 67 -13.98 -8.92 -15.27
CA GLU A 67 -13.14 -9.46 -14.19
C GLU A 67 -13.56 -8.95 -12.80
N LYS A 68 -14.26 -7.81 -12.72
CA LYS A 68 -14.79 -7.29 -11.44
C LYS A 68 -15.86 -8.18 -10.81
N GLY A 69 -16.55 -8.97 -11.63
CA GLY A 69 -17.58 -9.91 -11.20
C GLY A 69 -17.06 -11.32 -10.93
N LEU A 70 -15.75 -11.57 -11.12
CA LEU A 70 -15.17 -12.86 -10.80
C LEU A 70 -15.21 -13.13 -9.29
N ARG A 71 -15.19 -14.42 -8.93
CA ARG A 71 -15.12 -14.90 -7.56
C ARG A 71 -13.95 -14.24 -6.82
N LYS A 72 -14.21 -13.75 -5.61
CA LYS A 72 -13.19 -13.04 -4.81
C LYS A 72 -12.04 -13.97 -4.47
N GLU A 73 -12.35 -15.25 -4.28
CA GLU A 73 -11.42 -16.32 -3.97
C GLU A 73 -10.36 -16.42 -5.06
N PHE A 74 -10.77 -16.45 -6.33
CA PHE A 74 -9.87 -16.51 -7.48
C PHE A 74 -8.93 -15.29 -7.57
N ILE A 75 -9.46 -14.10 -7.29
CA ILE A 75 -8.67 -12.86 -7.31
C ILE A 75 -7.62 -12.89 -6.19
N ASN A 76 -8.00 -13.36 -5.00
CA ASN A 76 -7.11 -13.48 -3.85
C ASN A 76 -6.03 -14.53 -4.07
N GLU A 77 -6.39 -15.70 -4.62
CA GLU A 77 -5.43 -16.75 -4.99
C GLU A 77 -4.37 -16.21 -5.95
N ARG A 78 -4.80 -15.44 -6.98
CA ARG A 78 -3.86 -14.87 -7.94
C ARG A 78 -2.93 -13.85 -7.29
N LEU A 79 -3.46 -13.03 -6.38
CA LEU A 79 -2.65 -12.11 -5.59
C LEU A 79 -1.64 -12.86 -4.72
N GLN A 80 -2.08 -13.92 -4.04
CA GLN A 80 -1.23 -14.73 -3.17
C GLN A 80 -0.12 -15.43 -3.94
N LEU A 81 -0.39 -15.88 -5.16
CA LEU A 81 0.63 -16.44 -6.04
C LEU A 81 1.69 -15.40 -6.45
N MET A 82 1.29 -14.14 -6.69
CA MET A 82 2.24 -13.05 -6.91
C MET A 82 3.09 -12.75 -5.68
N LEU A 83 2.49 -12.78 -4.50
CA LEU A 83 3.19 -12.55 -3.24
C LEU A 83 4.14 -13.71 -2.90
N ALA A 84 3.77 -14.95 -3.21
CA ALA A 84 4.60 -16.13 -3.03
C ALA A 84 5.79 -16.17 -4.00
N ALA A 85 5.71 -15.49 -5.14
CA ALA A 85 6.82 -15.36 -6.08
C ALA A 85 7.95 -14.43 -5.59
N ILE A 86 7.72 -13.69 -4.49
CA ILE A 86 8.72 -12.82 -3.87
C ILE A 86 9.55 -13.67 -2.90
N THR A 87 10.87 -13.69 -3.10
CA THR A 87 11.81 -14.51 -2.33
C THR A 87 12.23 -13.85 -1.02
N ILE A 88 12.18 -12.52 -0.96
CA ILE A 88 12.67 -11.71 0.17
C ILE A 88 11.64 -11.70 1.30
N PRO A 89 12.06 -11.74 2.59
CA PRO A 89 11.14 -11.60 3.71
C PRO A 89 10.46 -10.22 3.72
N TYR A 90 9.13 -10.23 3.65
CA TYR A 90 8.29 -9.05 3.71
C TYR A 90 7.19 -9.21 4.77
N GLU A 91 6.72 -8.08 5.27
CA GLU A 91 5.56 -7.97 6.14
C GLU A 91 4.40 -7.32 5.36
N ILE A 92 3.18 -7.75 5.64
CA ILE A 92 1.98 -7.15 5.04
C ILE A 92 1.62 -5.93 5.88
N ALA A 93 1.91 -4.73 5.37
CA ALA A 93 1.60 -3.47 6.04
C ALA A 93 0.09 -3.17 5.95
N ASP A 94 -0.47 -3.31 4.75
CA ASP A 94 -1.91 -3.23 4.51
C ASP A 94 -2.35 -4.47 3.77
N GLY A 95 -3.31 -5.21 4.35
CA GLY A 95 -3.93 -6.36 3.72
C GLY A 95 -4.66 -6.02 2.40
N PRO A 96 -5.19 -7.04 1.70
CA PRO A 96 -5.88 -6.87 0.44
C PRO A 96 -7.14 -5.99 0.61
N LYS A 97 -7.10 -4.77 0.09
CA LYS A 97 -8.19 -3.79 0.11
C LYS A 97 -8.66 -3.49 -1.30
N ARG A 98 -9.95 -3.21 -1.47
CA ARG A 98 -10.51 -2.80 -2.76
C ARG A 98 -10.03 -1.38 -3.08
N GLY A 99 -9.36 -1.24 -4.22
CA GLY A 99 -8.99 0.03 -4.83
C GLY A 99 -9.92 0.40 -6.00
N PRO A 100 -9.72 1.58 -6.61
CA PRO A 100 -10.58 2.09 -7.68
C PRO A 100 -10.56 1.23 -8.94
N ARG A 101 -9.43 0.57 -9.23
CA ARG A 101 -9.23 -0.25 -10.43
C ARG A 101 -9.14 -1.75 -10.14
N GLY A 102 -9.24 -2.18 -8.88
CA GLY A 102 -9.14 -3.59 -8.54
C GLY A 102 -8.74 -3.81 -7.09
N LEU A 103 -7.83 -4.75 -6.83
CA LEU A 103 -7.38 -5.11 -5.48
C LEU A 103 -5.99 -4.53 -5.22
N VAL A 104 -5.79 -3.99 -4.03
CA VAL A 104 -4.54 -3.34 -3.63
C VAL A 104 -4.02 -4.01 -2.36
N VAL A 105 -2.73 -4.31 -2.31
CA VAL A 105 -2.03 -4.75 -1.10
C VAL A 105 -0.75 -3.95 -0.95
N THR A 106 -0.39 -3.59 0.28
CA THR A 106 0.87 -2.90 0.55
C THR A 106 1.74 -3.79 1.41
N ILE A 107 2.97 -4.02 0.96
CA ILE A 107 3.97 -4.78 1.69
C ILE A 107 5.14 -3.87 2.09
N SER A 108 5.75 -4.20 3.22
CA SER A 108 6.94 -3.54 3.76
C SER A 108 8.07 -4.56 3.95
N PRO A 109 9.34 -4.14 3.82
CA PRO A 109 10.47 -5.04 4.09
C PRO A 109 10.55 -5.38 5.58
N GLN A 110 10.80 -6.65 5.92
CA GLN A 110 10.85 -7.13 7.31
C GLN A 110 12.15 -6.71 8.03
N HIS A 111 13.29 -6.82 7.34
CA HIS A 111 14.60 -6.43 7.87
C HIS A 111 15.16 -5.22 7.10
N HIS A 112 14.61 -4.04 7.35
CA HIS A 112 15.34 -2.80 7.14
C HIS A 112 15.43 -2.04 8.45
N ALA A 113 16.54 -2.26 9.16
CA ALA A 113 16.81 -1.58 10.42
C ALA A 113 16.97 -0.06 10.19
N LYS A 114 16.13 0.70 10.91
CA LYS A 114 16.19 2.16 11.21
C LYS A 114 15.85 3.13 10.08
N ASN A 115 14.57 3.51 9.98
CA ASN A 115 14.17 4.86 10.41
C ASN A 115 12.68 4.92 10.76
N LYS A 116 12.38 5.42 11.97
CA LYS A 116 11.02 5.55 12.50
C LYS A 116 10.35 6.81 11.95
N GLN A 117 9.08 6.62 11.55
CA GLN A 117 7.97 7.59 11.54
C GLN A 117 7.82 8.54 10.34
N GLY A 118 6.80 8.22 9.53
CA GLY A 118 6.03 9.14 8.71
C GLY A 118 4.60 8.60 8.60
N GLY A 119 3.74 9.01 9.55
CA GLY A 119 2.37 8.51 9.70
C GLY A 119 1.45 8.95 8.56
N GLY A 120 0.92 7.97 7.83
CA GLY A 120 -0.22 8.17 6.95
C GLY A 120 -1.51 8.00 7.76
N LYS A 121 -2.20 9.11 8.03
CA LYS A 121 -3.55 9.14 8.62
C LYS A 121 -4.49 8.25 7.79
N THR A 122 -5.07 7.24 8.45
CA THR A 122 -6.17 6.44 7.93
C THR A 122 -7.46 7.24 8.09
N ASN A 123 -8.13 7.61 7.00
CA ASN A 123 -9.56 7.93 7.04
C ASN A 123 -10.31 6.60 7.02
N GLN A 124 -10.83 6.21 8.18
CA GLN A 124 -11.80 5.13 8.29
C GLN A 124 -13.17 5.67 7.92
N SER A 125 -13.85 4.88 7.09
CA SER A 125 -15.24 4.97 6.72
C SER A 125 -16.12 4.50 7.87
N ASP A 126 -17.02 5.35 8.36
CA ASP A 126 -18.18 4.90 9.11
C ASP A 126 -19.28 4.51 8.12
N THR A 127 -19.47 3.19 7.99
CA THR A 127 -20.71 2.56 7.57
C THR A 127 -21.12 1.67 8.71
N GLU A 128 -22.06 2.11 9.53
CA GLU A 128 -22.88 1.20 10.35
C GLU A 128 -24.35 1.45 10.04
N ARG A 129 -24.97 0.36 9.62
CA ARG A 129 -26.41 0.16 9.52
C ARG A 129 -26.94 -0.02 10.94
N GLU A 130 -28.09 0.55 11.26
CA GLU A 130 -29.10 -0.20 12.00
C GLU A 130 -30.48 0.02 11.42
N ASN A 131 -31.25 -1.05 11.55
CA ASN A 131 -32.44 -1.41 10.82
C ASN A 131 -33.52 -1.60 11.88
N SER A 132 -34.62 -0.85 11.83
CA SER A 132 -35.82 -1.20 12.59
C SER A 132 -37.10 -0.81 11.83
N LYS A 133 -37.75 -1.86 11.34
CA LYS A 133 -39.13 -2.02 10.86
C LYS A 133 -40.15 -1.05 11.51
N THR A 134 -41.18 -0.65 10.75
CA THR A 134 -42.58 -1.15 10.88
C THR A 134 -43.57 -0.36 9.99
N THR A 135 -44.27 -1.11 9.13
CA THR A 135 -45.67 -1.04 8.67
C THR A 135 -46.49 0.26 8.84
N SER A 136 -47.02 0.80 7.72
CA SER A 136 -48.46 0.77 7.36
C SER A 136 -48.80 1.73 6.21
N SER A 137 -49.34 1.20 5.12
CA SER A 137 -50.20 1.89 4.12
C SER A 137 -51.41 2.59 4.80
N PRO A 138 -52.25 3.43 4.15
CA PRO A 138 -52.48 3.59 2.69
C PRO A 138 -52.71 5.05 2.17
N LYS A 139 -52.87 5.14 0.84
CA LYS A 139 -53.36 6.32 0.07
C LYS A 139 -54.73 6.83 0.56
N PRO A 140 -55.04 8.11 0.30
CA PRO A 140 -56.38 8.45 -0.17
C PRO A 140 -56.45 9.43 -1.36
N LEU A 141 -57.51 9.20 -2.14
CA LEU A 141 -58.23 9.98 -3.18
C LEU A 141 -57.47 10.96 -4.08
#